data_AF-A0A644Y220-F1
#
_entry.id   AF-A0A644Y220-F1
#
_cell.length_a   1.000
_cell.length_b   1.000
_cell.length_c   1.000
_cell.angle_alpha   90.00
_cell.angle_beta   90.00
_cell.angle_gamma   90.00
#
_symmetry.space_group_name_H-M   'P 1'
#
loop_
_entity.id
_entity.type
_entity.pdbx_description
1 polymer ?
#
loop_
_entity_poly.entity_id
_entity_poly.type
_entity_poly.pdbx_seq_one_letter_code
_entity_poly.pdbx_strand_id
1 'polypeptide(L)'
;MSEIKVNKLDFILWIKTGILSRVFYFVALLILLIPAAIVIITDVPFSSSSSKIFICTALGFIIMGKLLTLLKKNKGDKSIPVDIGVLIGILIVFISRVLK
;
A
#
# COMPACT_ATOMS: atom_id res chain seq x y z
N MET A 1 23.69 8.71 -20.03
CA MET A 1 22.29 8.53 -19.61
C MET A 1 21.93 7.08 -19.94
N SER A 2 22.13 6.13 -19.02
CA SER A 2 21.86 4.71 -19.33
C SER A 2 20.35 4.48 -19.29
N GLU A 3 19.76 4.08 -20.42
CA GLU A 3 18.38 3.61 -20.47
C GLU A 3 18.23 2.39 -19.56
N ILE A 4 17.44 2.53 -18.50
CA ILE A 4 17.05 1.42 -17.64
C ILE A 4 16.05 0.59 -18.45
N LYS A 5 16.55 -0.34 -19.28
CA LYS A 5 15.72 -1.40 -19.87
C LYS A 5 15.34 -2.36 -18.76
N VAL A 6 14.22 -2.08 -18.10
CA VAL A 6 13.63 -2.99 -17.11
C VAL A 6 13.22 -4.26 -17.86
N ASN A 7 14.00 -5.33 -17.68
CA ASN A 7 13.72 -6.59 -18.35
C ASN A 7 12.50 -7.25 -17.69
N LYS A 8 11.58 -7.83 -18.47
CA LYS A 8 10.36 -8.48 -17.93
C LYS A 8 10.69 -9.54 -16.87
N LEU A 9 11.82 -10.22 -17.03
CA LEU A 9 12.34 -11.22 -16.10
C LEU A 9 12.67 -10.63 -14.72
N ASP A 10 13.27 -9.44 -14.66
CA ASP A 10 13.65 -8.79 -13.40
C ASP A 10 12.40 -8.38 -12.60
N PHE A 11 11.36 -7.92 -13.29
CA PHE A 11 10.09 -7.58 -12.66
C PHE A 11 9.42 -8.80 -12.03
N ILE A 12 9.41 -9.94 -12.72
CA ILE A 12 8.89 -11.21 -12.18
C ILE A 12 9.72 -11.66 -10.97
N LEU A 13 11.04 -11.50 -11.02
CA LEU A 13 11.97 -11.81 -9.92
C LEU A 13 11.69 -10.95 -8.69
N TRP A 14 11.40 -9.67 -8.87
CA TRP A 14 11.04 -8.74 -7.79
C TRP A 14 9.71 -9.08 -7.12
N ILE A 15 8.72 -9.52 -7.90
CA ILE A 15 7.47 -10.05 -7.37
C ILE A 15 7.73 -11.33 -6.56
N LYS A 16 8.51 -12.27 -7.12
CA LYS A 16 8.79 -13.57 -6.47
C LYS A 16 9.62 -13.42 -5.20
N THR A 17 10.54 -12.47 -5.13
CA THR A 17 11.32 -12.19 -3.91
C THR A 17 10.49 -11.46 -2.84
N GLY A 18 9.37 -10.82 -3.22
CA GLY A 18 8.50 -10.07 -2.31
C GLY A 18 9.10 -8.75 -1.83
N ILE A 19 10.17 -8.30 -2.50
CA ILE A 19 10.80 -7.00 -2.26
C ILE A 19 9.81 -5.89 -2.62
N LEU A 20 9.10 -6.05 -3.74
CA LEU A 20 8.17 -5.05 -4.24
C LEU A 20 7.01 -4.77 -3.27
N SER A 21 6.43 -5.82 -2.66
CA SER A 21 5.41 -5.66 -1.62
C SER A 21 5.93 -4.91 -0.39
N ARG A 22 7.16 -5.20 0.04
CA ARG A 22 7.80 -4.49 1.16
C ARG A 22 8.01 -3.00 0.85
N VAL A 23 8.46 -2.67 -0.36
CA VAL A 23 8.59 -1.28 -0.80
C VAL A 23 7.23 -0.58 -0.79
N PHE A 24 6.16 -1.22 -1.27
CA PHE A 24 4.84 -0.63 -1.24
C PHE A 24 4.32 -0.34 0.18
N TYR A 25 4.55 -1.25 1.13
CA TYR A 25 4.21 -0.97 2.54
C TYR A 25 5.04 0.16 3.14
N PHE A 26 6.33 0.21 2.82
CA PHE A 26 7.21 1.26 3.31
C PHE A 26 6.81 2.64 2.77
N VAL A 27 6.49 2.72 1.47
CA VAL A 27 5.98 3.93 0.83
C VAL A 27 4.62 4.33 1.41
N ALA A 28 3.70 3.38 1.63
CA ALA A 28 2.42 3.66 2.28
C ALA A 28 2.61 4.25 3.69
N LEU A 29 3.54 3.67 4.46
CA LEU A 29 3.86 4.15 5.80
C LEU A 29 4.38 5.59 5.75
N LEU A 30 5.32 5.90 4.85
CA LEU A 30 5.84 7.26 4.65
C LEU A 30 4.74 8.26 4.29
N ILE A 31 3.82 7.88 3.39
CA ILE A 31 2.69 8.73 2.97
C ILE A 31 1.76 9.05 4.14
N LEU A 32 1.65 8.18 5.15
CA LEU A 32 0.88 8.47 6.37
C LEU A 32 1.70 9.24 7.41
N LEU A 33 2.97 8.89 7.58
CA LEU A 33 3.82 9.43 8.64
C LEU A 33 4.23 10.88 8.36
N ILE A 34 4.50 11.25 7.11
CA ILE A 34 4.92 12.61 6.76
C ILE A 34 3.80 13.63 7.06
N PRO A 35 2.56 13.47 6.55
CA PRO A 35 1.48 14.39 6.89
C PRO A 35 1.14 14.36 8.39
N ALA A 36 1.17 13.20 9.04
CA ALA A 36 0.94 13.11 10.47
C ALA A 36 1.99 13.89 11.28
N ALA A 37 3.27 13.77 10.93
CA ALA A 37 4.36 14.50 11.57
C ALA A 37 4.21 16.02 11.36
N ILE A 38 3.83 16.46 10.16
CA ILE A 38 3.57 17.88 9.89
C ILE A 38 2.46 18.39 10.81
N VAL A 39 1.33 17.71 10.89
CA VAL A 39 0.20 18.11 11.77
C VAL A 39 0.63 18.18 13.23
N ILE A 40 1.44 17.24 13.72
CA ILE A 40 1.93 17.24 15.11
C ILE A 40 2.88 18.41 15.38
N ILE A 41 3.75 18.75 14.43
CA ILE A 41 4.78 19.80 14.61
C ILE A 41 4.16 21.19 14.46
N THR A 42 3.29 21.38 13.47
CA THR A 42 2.72 22.70 13.16
C THR A 42 1.46 23.00 13.94
N ASP A 43 0.83 21.98 14.54
CA ASP A 43 -0.51 22.04 15.15
C ASP A 43 -1.59 22.59 14.19
N VAL A 44 -1.31 22.53 12.87
CA VAL A 44 -2.22 22.94 11.81
C VAL A 44 -2.80 21.69 11.16
N PRO A 45 -4.11 21.43 11.32
CA PRO A 45 -4.73 20.29 10.66
C PRO A 45 -4.79 20.51 9.15
N PHE A 46 -4.56 19.44 8.39
CA PHE A 46 -4.82 19.45 6.95
C PHE A 46 -6.32 19.62 6.66
N SER A 47 -6.62 20.22 5.51
CA SER A 47 -7.99 20.27 5.00
C SER A 47 -8.60 18.86 4.86
N SER A 48 -9.93 18.78 4.93
CA SER A 48 -10.66 17.52 4.74
C SER A 48 -10.31 16.87 3.39
N SER A 49 -10.18 17.65 2.33
CA SER A 49 -9.81 17.16 1.00
C SER A 49 -8.38 16.60 0.96
N SER A 50 -7.41 17.31 1.54
CA SER A 50 -6.00 16.89 1.56
C SER A 50 -5.82 15.60 2.38
N SER A 51 -6.45 15.52 3.55
CA SER A 51 -6.38 14.33 4.40
C SER A 51 -7.01 13.10 3.73
N LYS A 52 -8.14 13.26 3.04
CA LYS A 52 -8.74 12.19 2.22
C LYS A 52 -7.78 11.70 1.15
N ILE A 53 -7.11 12.59 0.42
CA ILE A 53 -6.14 12.20 -0.62
C ILE A 53 -5.01 11.36 -0.02
N PHE A 54 -4.34 11.82 1.05
CA PHE A 54 -3.24 11.08 1.66
C PHE A 54 -3.67 9.68 2.15
N ILE A 55 -4.83 9.61 2.82
CA ILE A 55 -5.39 8.34 3.31
C ILE A 55 -5.72 7.41 2.14
N CYS A 56 -6.35 7.94 1.08
CA CYS A 56 -6.70 7.14 -0.08
C CYS A 56 -5.46 6.59 -0.80
N THR A 57 -4.45 7.43 -0.99
CA THR A 57 -3.19 7.02 -1.62
C THR A 57 -2.48 5.96 -0.79
N ALA A 58 -2.39 6.14 0.54
CA ALA A 58 -1.80 5.15 1.44
C ALA A 58 -2.56 3.81 1.41
N LEU A 59 -3.89 3.84 1.45
CA LEU A 59 -4.72 2.64 1.38
C LEU A 59 -4.54 1.91 0.03
N GLY A 60 -4.46 2.65 -1.07
CA GLY A 60 -4.16 2.08 -2.40
C GLY A 60 -2.82 1.33 -2.41
N PHE A 61 -1.78 1.92 -1.83
CA PHE A 61 -0.47 1.26 -1.71
C PHE A 61 -0.50 0.01 -0.83
N ILE A 62 -1.23 0.04 0.29
CA ILE A 62 -1.39 -1.13 1.18
C ILE A 62 -2.11 -2.27 0.45
N ILE A 63 -3.21 -1.96 -0.25
CA ILE A 63 -3.97 -2.94 -1.04
C ILE A 63 -3.06 -3.56 -2.11
N MET A 64 -2.28 -2.75 -2.83
CA MET A 64 -1.41 -3.24 -3.89
C MET A 64 -0.25 -4.10 -3.34
N GLY A 65 0.34 -3.69 -2.22
CA GLY A 65 1.36 -4.48 -1.50
C GLY A 65 0.83 -5.85 -1.07
N LYS A 66 -0.41 -5.91 -0.54
CA LYS A 66 -1.08 -7.16 -0.19
C LYS A 66 -1.43 -8.01 -1.39
N LEU A 67 -1.94 -7.41 -2.45
CA LEU A 67 -2.31 -8.13 -3.67
C LEU A 67 -1.09 -8.84 -4.26
N LEU A 68 0.06 -8.16 -4.32
CA LEU A 68 1.33 -8.75 -4.74
C LEU A 68 1.82 -9.86 -3.80
N THR A 69 1.60 -9.70 -2.49
CA THR A 69 1.95 -10.73 -1.51
C THR A 69 1.09 -11.99 -1.68
N LEU A 70 -0.21 -11.80 -1.96
CA LEU A 70 -1.16 -12.88 -2.26
C LEU A 70 -0.80 -13.60 -3.56
N LEU A 71 -0.44 -12.86 -4.62
CA LEU A 71 -0.02 -13.44 -5.91
C LEU A 71 1.27 -14.26 -5.79
N LYS A 72 2.15 -13.93 -4.83
CA LYS A 72 3.35 -14.72 -4.52
C LYS A 72 3.03 -16.00 -3.73
N LYS A 73 1.95 -16.01 -2.93
CA LYS A 73 1.61 -17.16 -2.09
C LYS A 73 1.16 -18.35 -2.93
N ASN A 74 1.65 -19.53 -2.58
CA ASN A 74 1.29 -20.75 -3.25
C ASN A 74 -0.06 -21.26 -2.73
N LYS A 75 -0.85 -21.96 -3.55
CA LYS A 75 -2.26 -22.35 -3.26
C LYS A 75 -2.49 -23.21 -1.99
N GLY A 76 -1.45 -23.60 -1.26
CA GLY A 76 -1.53 -24.35 0.01
C GLY A 76 -1.21 -23.55 1.27
N ASP A 77 -0.93 -22.25 1.16
CA ASP A 77 -0.53 -21.43 2.30
C ASP A 77 -1.76 -21.06 3.15
N LYS A 78 -1.80 -21.55 4.41
CA LYS A 78 -2.92 -21.36 5.36
C LYS A 78 -3.19 -19.90 5.71
N SER A 79 -2.26 -19.01 5.38
CA SER A 79 -2.36 -17.58 5.65
C SER A 79 -3.12 -16.79 4.57
N ILE A 80 -3.44 -17.40 3.42
CA ILE A 80 -4.26 -16.78 2.35
C ILE A 80 -5.64 -16.30 2.84
N PRO A 81 -6.47 -17.10 3.54
CA PRO A 81 -7.79 -16.66 3.98
C PRO A 81 -7.73 -15.48 4.96
N VAL A 82 -6.76 -15.49 5.89
CA VAL A 82 -6.50 -14.34 6.78
C VAL A 82 -6.12 -13.11 5.97
N ASP A 83 -5.30 -13.30 4.94
CA ASP A 83 -4.85 -12.18 4.15
C ASP A 83 -5.94 -11.51 3.34
N ILE A 84 -6.84 -12.32 2.77
CA ILE A 84 -8.03 -11.89 2.06
C ILE A 84 -8.98 -11.16 3.02
N GLY A 85 -9.18 -11.69 4.23
CA GLY A 85 -10.01 -11.03 5.26
C GLY A 85 -9.52 -9.63 5.60
N VAL A 86 -8.21 -9.46 5.78
CA VAL A 86 -7.61 -8.13 5.98
C VAL A 86 -7.79 -7.23 4.75
N LEU A 87 -7.65 -7.77 3.53
CA LEU A 87 -7.86 -6.99 2.31
C LEU A 87 -9.30 -6.46 2.21
N ILE A 88 -10.28 -7.31 2.53
CA ILE A 88 -11.71 -6.95 2.57
C ILE A 88 -11.97 -5.90 3.65
N GLY A 89 -11.42 -6.09 4.85
CA GLY A 89 -11.57 -5.11 5.94
C GLY A 89 -11.02 -3.73 5.55
N ILE A 90 -9.84 -3.70 4.92
CA ILE A 90 -9.24 -2.46 4.39
C ILE A 90 -10.12 -1.84 3.31
N LEU A 91 -10.69 -2.65 2.41
CA LEU A 91 -11.58 -2.19 1.34
C LEU A 91 -12.86 -1.55 1.91
N ILE A 92 -13.46 -2.15 2.93
CA ILE A 92 -14.65 -1.62 3.60
C ILE A 92 -14.35 -0.26 4.23
N VAL A 93 -13.23 -0.15 4.95
CA VAL A 93 -12.78 1.11 5.56
C VAL A 93 -12.52 2.17 4.49
N PHE A 94 -11.88 1.78 3.39
CA PHE A 94 -11.61 2.67 2.26
C PHE A 94 -12.92 3.21 1.67
N ILE A 95 -13.88 2.34 1.35
CA ILE A 95 -15.18 2.73 0.80
C ILE A 95 -15.91 3.65 1.78
N SER A 96 -16.00 3.26 3.07
CA SER A 96 -16.68 4.06 4.09
C SER A 96 -16.10 5.46 4.26
N ARG A 97 -14.78 5.60 4.12
CA ARG A 97 -14.07 6.87 4.32
C ARG A 97 -14.01 7.75 3.08
N VAL A 98 -14.16 7.15 1.89
CA VAL A 98 -14.27 7.87 0.60
C VAL A 98 -15.70 8.34 0.35
N LEU A 99 -16.70 7.51 0.69
CA LEU A 99 -18.11 7.81 0.42
C LEU A 99 -18.72 8.83 1.39
N LYS A 100 -18.07 9.10 2.52
CA LYS A 100 -18.44 10.09 3.55
C LYS A 100 -17.60 11.36 3.38
#